data_AF-I9QXZ0-F1
#
_entry.id   AF-I9QXZ0-F1
#
_cell.length_a   1.000
_cell.length_b   1.000
_cell.length_c   1.000
_cell.angle_alpha   90.00
_cell.angle_beta   90.00
_cell.angle_gamma   90.00
#
_symmetry.space_group_name_H-M   'P 1'
#
loop_
_entity.id
_entity.type
_entity.pdbx_description
1 polymer ?
#
loop_
_entity_poly.entity_id
_entity_poly.type
_entity_poly.pdbx_seq_one_letter_code
_entity_poly.pdbx_strand_id
1 'polypeptide(L)' 'MHGSTMMHITMGDMNKTKIPIPPLSEQQQIATYLDTKCSKIDHIIATQKKKIAYLQELKQSLITNVVTGKIKVS' A
#
# COMPACT_ATOMS: atom_id res chain seq x y z
N MET A 1 5.80 -10.09 28.73
CA MET A 1 4.50 -9.40 28.78
C MET A 1 4.79 -7.94 29.07
N HIS A 2 4.83 -7.07 28.04
CA HIS A 2 5.20 -5.66 28.23
C HIS A 2 3.90 -4.83 28.29
N GLY A 3 3.54 -4.40 29.49
CA GLY A 3 2.44 -3.48 29.76
C GLY A 3 2.96 -2.05 29.89
N SER A 4 3.20 -1.39 28.76
CA SER A 4 3.53 0.04 28.72
C SER A 4 2.73 0.74 27.62
N THR A 5 2.22 1.93 27.93
CA THR A 5 1.50 2.81 26.99
C THR A 5 2.37 3.25 25.80
N MET A 6 3.70 3.17 25.95
CA MET A 6 4.68 3.43 24.89
C MET A 6 5.26 2.11 24.39
N MET A 7 5.02 1.81 23.11
CA MET A 7 5.63 0.68 22.41
C MET A 7 7.00 1.11 21.86
N HIS A 8 8.06 0.49 22.35
CA HIS A 8 9.40 0.67 21.79
C HIS A 8 10.17 -0.65 21.82
N ILE A 9 11.04 -0.84 20.83
CA ILE A 9 11.92 -2.01 20.71
C ILE A 9 13.31 -1.58 21.17
N THR A 10 13.80 -2.14 22.28
CA THR A 10 15.18 -1.90 22.72
C THR A 10 16.16 -2.72 21.86
N MET A 11 17.43 -2.29 21.82
CA MET A 11 18.51 -3.11 21.26
C MET A 11 18.65 -4.46 21.98
N GLY A 12 18.36 -4.50 23.29
CA GLY A 12 18.36 -5.72 24.07
C GLY A 12 17.25 -6.70 23.66
N ASP A 13 16.09 -6.19 23.26
CA ASP A 13 14.96 -6.99 22.76
C ASP A 13 15.24 -7.50 21.35
N MET A 14 15.85 -6.68 20.49
CA MET A 14 16.31 -7.09 19.15
C MET A 14 17.29 -8.26 19.23
N ASN A 15 18.31 -8.16 20.09
CA ASN A 15 19.33 -9.21 20.24
C ASN A 15 18.78 -10.53 20.80
N LYS A 16 17.67 -10.51 21.54
CA LYS A 16 17.04 -11.71 22.10
C LYS A 16 16.01 -12.34 21.16
N THR A 17 15.69 -11.66 20.06
CA THR A 17 14.72 -12.16 19.10
C THR A 17 15.32 -13.32 18.31
N LYS A 18 14.74 -14.50 18.47
CA LYS A 18 15.13 -15.68 17.69
C LYS A 18 14.53 -15.56 16.29
N ILE A 19 15.38 -15.64 15.28
CA ILE A 19 14.97 -15.67 13.87
C ILE A 19 15.42 -16.97 13.22
N PRO A 20 14.61 -17.57 12.32
CA PRO A 20 15.05 -18.68 11.51
C PRO A 20 16.11 -18.17 10.51
N ILE A 21 17.20 -18.92 10.38
CA ILE A 21 18.26 -18.62 9.41
C ILE A 21 18.42 -19.84 8.50
N PRO A 22 17.59 -19.96 7.45
CA PRO A 22 17.72 -21.04 6.48
C PRO A 22 18.98 -20.82 5.59
N PRO A 23 19.38 -21.78 4.76
CA PRO A 23 20.47 -21.59 3.80
C PRO A 23 20.24 -20.37 2.90
N LEU A 24 21.33 -19.72 2.46
CA LEU A 24 21.25 -18.49 1.67
C LEU A 24 20.40 -18.63 0.40
N SER A 25 20.45 -19.78 -0.26
CA SER A 25 19.63 -20.07 -1.44
C SER A 25 18.13 -20.03 -1.13
N GLU A 26 17.71 -20.59 0.00
CA GLU A 26 16.31 -20.57 0.44
C GLU A 26 15.90 -19.15 0.86
N GLN A 27 16.77 -18.41 1.56
CA GLN A 27 16.51 -17.00 1.89
C GLN A 27 16.22 -16.16 0.62
N GLN A 28 17.04 -16.33 -0.42
CA GLN A 28 16.87 -15.63 -1.69
C GLN A 28 15.59 -16.03 -2.43
N GLN A 29 15.23 -17.31 -2.41
CA GLN A 29 13.98 -17.78 -3.02
C GLN A 29 12.76 -17.20 -2.31
N ILE A 30 12.75 -17.21 -0.98
CA ILE A 30 11.68 -16.62 -0.17
C ILE A 30 11.57 -15.11 -0.45
N ALA A 31 12.70 -14.40 -0.42
CA ALA A 31 12.73 -12.96 -0.71
C ALA A 31 12.19 -12.64 -2.11
N THR A 32 12.68 -13.34 -3.14
CA THR A 32 12.23 -13.15 -4.54
C THR A 32 10.74 -13.42 -4.71
N TYR A 33 10.24 -14.48 -4.06
CA TYR A 33 8.82 -14.80 -4.07
C TYR A 33 7.99 -13.67 -3.45
N LEU A 34 8.39 -13.18 -2.28
CA LEU A 34 7.72 -12.09 -1.59
C LEU A 34 7.77 -10.80 -2.40
N ASP A 35 8.92 -10.41 -2.93
CA ASP A 35 9.08 -9.22 -3.77
C ASP A 35 8.14 -9.24 -4.97
N THR A 36 8.05 -10.40 -5.64
CA THR A 36 7.14 -10.59 -6.78
C THR A 36 5.68 -10.43 -6.38
N LYS A 37 5.28 -10.95 -5.21
CA LYS A 37 3.89 -10.86 -4.73
C LYS A 37 3.55 -9.45 -4.27
N CYS A 38 4.43 -8.83 -3.48
CA CYS A 38 4.27 -7.46 -3.00
C CYS A 38 4.20 -6.48 -4.17
N SER A 39 5.10 -6.58 -5.15
CA SER A 39 5.10 -5.72 -6.34
C SER A 39 3.78 -5.80 -7.13
N LYS A 40 3.19 -7.00 -7.26
CA LYS A 40 1.87 -7.17 -7.89
C LYS A 40 0.77 -6.47 -7.09
N ILE A 41 0.77 -6.60 -5.77
CA ILE A 41 -0.19 -5.95 -4.89
C ILE A 41 -0.05 -4.43 -5.00
N ASP A 42 1.17 -3.90 -4.94
CA ASP A 42 1.47 -2.48 -5.05
C ASP A 42 1.00 -1.91 -6.39
N HIS A 43 1.20 -2.65 -7.48
CA HIS A 43 0.73 -2.25 -8.81
C HIS A 43 -0.80 -2.15 -8.88
N ILE A 44 -1.51 -3.11 -8.28
CA ILE A 44 -2.97 -3.09 -8.20
C ILE A 44 -3.44 -1.90 -7.38
N ILE A 45 -2.83 -1.66 -6.21
CA ILE A 45 -3.15 -0.52 -5.35
C ILE A 45 -2.93 0.80 -6.11
N ALA A 46 -1.79 0.96 -6.79
CA ALA A 46 -1.48 2.15 -7.55
C ALA A 46 -2.49 2.38 -8.68
N THR A 47 -2.86 1.34 -9.40
CA THR A 47 -3.86 1.40 -10.47
C THR A 47 -5.23 1.81 -9.94
N GLN A 48 -5.65 1.23 -8.82
CA GLN A 48 -6.94 1.56 -8.21
C GLN A 48 -6.98 3.01 -7.70
N LYS A 49 -5.90 3.49 -7.08
CA LYS A 49 -5.78 4.89 -6.66
C LYS A 49 -5.89 5.86 -7.85
N LYS A 50 -5.24 5.54 -8.98
CA LYS A 50 -5.36 6.34 -10.21
C LYS A 50 -6.80 6.37 -10.73
N LYS A 51 -7.50 5.23 -10.74
CA LYS A 51 -8.92 5.18 -11.15
C LYS A 51 -9.80 6.03 -10.25
N ILE A 52 -9.60 5.98 -8.93
CA ILE A 52 -10.36 6.80 -7.98
C ILE A 52 -10.13 8.29 -8.26
N ALA A 53 -8.87 8.71 -8.43
CA ALA A 53 -8.54 10.11 -8.73
C ALA A 53 -9.20 10.57 -10.05
N TYR A 54 -9.13 9.74 -11.10
CA TYR A 54 -9.77 10.05 -12.38
C TYR A 54 -11.29 10.20 -12.25
N LEU A 55 -11.96 9.31 -11.52
CA LEU A 55 -13.41 9.39 -11.30
C LEU A 55 -13.81 10.65 -10.50
N GLN A 56 -12.97 11.07 -9.54
CA GLN A 56 -13.17 12.31 -8.80
C GLN A 56 -13.05 13.54 -9.71
N GLU A 57 -12.02 13.57 -10.56
CA GLU A 57 -11.82 14.64 -11.54
C GLU A 57 -12.98 14.70 -12.55
N LEU A 58 -13.40 13.55 -13.08
CA LEU A 58 -14.53 13.45 -13.99
C LEU A 58 -15.82 13.95 -13.35
N LYS A 59 -16.09 13.56 -12.10
CA LYS A 59 -17.24 14.05 -11.33
C LYS A 59 -17.21 15.58 -11.19
N GLN A 60 -16.05 16.14 -10.83
CA GLN A 60 -15.90 17.58 -10.67
C GLN A 60 -16.09 18.32 -11.99
N SER A 61 -15.48 17.83 -13.08
CA SER A 61 -15.63 18.38 -14.43
C SER A 61 -17.08 18.35 -14.91
N LEU A 62 -17.79 17.24 -14.67
CA LEU A 62 -19.19 17.11 -15.04
C LEU A 62 -20.08 18.12 -14.28
N ILE A 63 -19.88 18.28 -12.96
CA ILE A 63 -20.58 19.30 -12.17
C ILE A 63 -20.29 20.70 -12.73
N THR A 64 -19.03 21.02 -12.97
CA THR A 64 -18.63 22.32 -13.53
C THR A 64 -19.27 22.57 -14.89
N ASN A 65 -19.28 21.58 -15.78
CA ASN A 65 -19.85 21.71 -17.12
C ASN A 65 -21.38 21.86 -17.08
N VAL A 66 -22.07 21.19 -16.15
CA VAL A 66 -23.51 21.34 -15.94
C VAL A 66 -23.84 22.73 -15.39
N VAL A 67 -23.14 23.19 -14.34
CA VAL A 67 -23.40 24.49 -13.72
C VAL A 67 -23.03 25.67 -14.64
N THR A 68 -22.01 25.49 -15.49
CA THR A 68 -21.63 26.50 -16.50
C THR A 68 -22.49 26.43 -17.77
N GLY A 69 -23.49 25.53 -17.83
CA GLY A 69 -24.41 25.41 -18.96
C GLY A 69 -23.80 24.80 -20.23
N LYS A 70 -22.56 24.30 -20.16
CA LYS A 70 -21.89 23.58 -21.27
C LYS A 70 -22.53 22.23 -21.54
N ILE A 71 -23.11 21.60 -20.51
CA ILE A 71 -23.89 20.36 -20.61
C ILE A 71 -25.29 20.65 -20.08
N LYS A 72 -26.33 20.43 -20.88
CA LYS A 72 -27.72 20.55 -20.44
C LYS A 72 -28.18 19.21 -19.86
N VAL A 73 -28.71 19.27 -18.64
CA VAL A 73 -29.47 18.17 -18.05
C VAL A 73 -30.92 18.38 -18.48
N SER A 74 -31.46 17.46 -19.28
CA SER A 74 -32.88 17.44 -19.69
C SER A 74 -33.73 16.68 -18.69
#